data_AF-A0A917IRM1-F1
#
_entry.id   AF-A0A917IRM1-F1
#
_cell.length_a   1.000
_cell.length_b   1.000
_cell.length_c   1.000
_cell.angle_alpha   90.00
_cell.angle_beta   90.00
_cell.angle_gamma   90.00
#
_symmetry.space_group_name_H-M   'P 1'
#
loop_
_entity.id
_entity.type
_entity.pdbx_description
1 polymer ?
#
loop_
_entity_poly.entity_id
_entity_poly.type
_entity_poly.pdbx_seq_one_letter_code
_entity_poly.pdbx_strand_id
1 'polypeptide(L)'
;MTEQNQAFKKRRLKVAEKWGYRNKHWQYRFMPWISISGKWLEQAGFKNGDNVEITVKYGQLIVTKIEEIKPVDKKRYVKRFTQKRFRVEDG
;
A
#
# COMPACT_ATOMS: atom_id res chain seq x y z
N MET A 1 27.19 -17.84 6.49
CA MET A 1 25.81 -17.31 6.48
C MET A 1 25.81 -16.06 7.34
N THR A 2 25.89 -14.87 6.75
CA THR A 2 26.05 -13.61 7.49
C THR A 2 24.68 -13.07 7.87
N GLU A 3 24.33 -13.17 9.16
CA GLU A 3 23.25 -12.39 9.76
C GLU A 3 23.55 -10.91 9.51
N GLN A 4 22.76 -10.27 8.64
CA GLN A 4 22.83 -8.83 8.45
C GLN A 4 22.22 -8.17 9.68
N ASN A 5 23.09 -7.81 10.62
CA ASN A 5 22.77 -6.99 11.77
C ASN A 5 22.47 -5.56 11.31
N GLN A 6 21.27 -5.37 10.74
CA GLN A 6 20.84 -4.11 10.14
C GLN A 6 20.31 -3.19 11.23
N ALA A 7 21.09 -2.17 11.62
CA ALA A 7 20.62 -1.14 12.54
C ALA A 7 19.34 -0.48 12.00
N PHE A 8 18.27 -0.45 12.82
CA PHE A 8 16.97 0.12 12.46
C PHE A 8 17.06 1.64 12.26
N LYS A 9 17.39 2.09 11.04
CA LYS A 9 17.37 3.51 10.67
C LYS A 9 15.94 3.94 10.36
N LYS A 10 15.37 4.78 11.24
CA LYS A 10 14.07 5.42 11.02
C LYS A 10 14.20 6.48 9.92
N ARG A 11 13.26 6.47 8.97
CA ARG A 11 13.10 7.52 7.94
C ARG A 11 11.76 8.20 8.12
N ARG A 12 11.75 9.54 8.10
CA ARG A 12 10.53 10.35 8.19
C ARG A 12 10.19 10.83 6.79
N LEU A 13 8.98 10.53 6.34
CA LEU A 13 8.45 10.95 5.05
C LEU A 13 7.20 11.79 5.27
N LYS A 14 6.86 12.63 4.29
CA LYS A 14 5.63 13.39 4.28
C LYS A 14 4.60 12.67 3.42
N VAL A 15 3.36 12.59 3.91
CA VAL A 15 2.21 12.25 3.07
C VAL A 15 1.93 13.47 2.21
N ALA A 16 2.18 13.34 0.92
CA ALA A 16 1.90 14.36 -0.08
C ALA A 16 0.49 14.16 -0.65
N GLU A 17 0.02 15.16 -1.38
CA GLU A 17 -1.17 15.05 -2.20
C GLU A 17 -0.77 14.68 -3.63
N LYS A 18 -1.49 13.74 -4.23
CA LYS A 18 -1.39 13.48 -5.67
C LYS A 18 -2.77 13.57 -6.30
N TRP A 19 -2.84 14.11 -7.51
CA TRP A 19 -4.02 14.03 -8.36
C TRP A 19 -4.46 12.57 -8.51
N GLY A 20 -5.65 12.26 -8.01
CA GLY A 20 -6.23 10.93 -8.02
C GLY A 20 -7.25 10.73 -9.14
N TYR A 21 -7.74 9.51 -9.25
CA TYR A 21 -8.76 9.14 -10.23
C TYR A 21 -10.09 9.84 -10.00
N ARG A 22 -10.81 9.99 -11.11
CA ARG A 22 -12.11 10.60 -11.20
C ARG A 22 -13.12 9.75 -10.40
N ASN A 23 -13.82 10.36 -9.44
CA ASN A 23 -14.83 9.66 -8.67
C ASN A 23 -16.05 9.33 -9.56
N LYS A 24 -17.00 8.52 -9.04
CA LYS A 24 -18.29 8.20 -9.71
C LYS A 24 -19.13 9.41 -10.14
N HIS A 25 -18.82 10.61 -9.63
CA HIS A 25 -19.46 11.88 -9.97
C HIS A 25 -18.59 12.74 -10.88
N TRP A 26 -17.63 12.11 -11.55
CA TRP A 26 -16.81 12.77 -12.53
C TRP A 26 -15.90 13.91 -11.99
N GLN A 27 -15.66 13.96 -10.68
CA GLN A 27 -14.81 14.97 -10.02
C GLN A 27 -13.41 14.42 -9.74
N TYR A 28 -12.40 15.26 -9.95
CA TYR A 28 -11.03 15.00 -9.50
C TYR A 28 -10.92 15.23 -8.00
N ARG A 29 -10.17 14.35 -7.32
CA ARG A 29 -9.80 14.56 -5.91
C ARG A 29 -8.33 14.24 -5.70
N PHE A 30 -7.73 14.98 -4.78
CA PHE A 30 -6.41 14.66 -4.26
C PHE A 30 -6.49 13.40 -3.40
N MET A 31 -5.48 12.54 -3.54
CA MET A 31 -5.31 11.32 -2.75
C MET A 31 -4.01 11.40 -1.95
N PRO A 32 -3.98 10.81 -0.74
CA PRO A 32 -2.76 10.72 0.03
C PRO A 32 -1.73 9.86 -0.70
N TRP A 33 -0.50 10.35 -0.78
CA TRP A 33 0.61 9.71 -1.48
C TRP A 33 1.84 9.67 -0.59
N ILE A 34 2.45 8.49 -0.48
CA ILE A 34 3.77 8.29 0.14
C ILE A 34 4.70 7.74 -0.93
N SER A 35 5.86 8.37 -1.13
CA SER A 35 6.92 7.89 -2.01
C SER A 35 8.09 7.38 -1.18
N ILE A 36 8.56 6.16 -1.47
CA ILE A 36 9.71 5.55 -0.81
C ILE A 36 10.76 5.28 -1.88
N SER A 37 11.90 5.97 -1.83
CA SER A 37 12.98 5.79 -2.80
C SER A 37 14.37 6.05 -2.19
N GLY A 38 15.39 5.51 -2.83
CA GLY A 38 16.81 5.73 -2.51
C GLY A 38 17.59 4.46 -2.17
N LYS A 39 18.93 4.58 -2.15
CA LYS A 39 19.87 3.46 -1.90
C LYS A 39 19.58 2.68 -0.61
N TRP A 40 18.98 3.34 0.39
CA TRP A 40 18.63 2.69 1.65
C TRP A 40 17.54 1.62 1.51
N LEU A 41 16.64 1.77 0.52
CA LEU A 41 15.60 0.79 0.21
C LEU A 41 16.23 -0.47 -0.42
N GLU A 42 17.22 -0.27 -1.29
CA GLU A 42 18.04 -1.34 -1.87
C GLU A 42 18.89 -2.05 -0.82
N GLN A 43 19.53 -1.30 0.08
CA GLN A 43 20.25 -1.84 1.24
C GLN A 43 19.34 -2.58 2.22
N ALA A 44 18.04 -2.28 2.24
CA ALA A 44 17.04 -3.04 2.99
C ALA A 44 16.57 -4.30 2.24
N GLY A 45 17.19 -4.61 1.10
CA GLY A 45 16.97 -5.83 0.33
C GLY A 45 15.93 -5.69 -0.77
N PHE A 46 15.31 -4.53 -1.01
CA PHE A 46 14.33 -4.33 -2.08
C PHE A 46 15.00 -3.89 -3.38
N LYS A 47 14.80 -4.65 -4.45
CA LYS A 47 15.36 -4.45 -5.78
C LYS A 47 14.25 -4.15 -6.79
N ASN A 48 14.64 -3.58 -7.92
CA ASN A 48 13.72 -3.35 -9.03
C ASN A 48 13.17 -4.70 -9.53
N GLY A 49 11.86 -4.77 -9.74
CA GLY A 49 11.18 -5.99 -10.17
C GLY A 49 10.76 -6.94 -9.05
N ASP A 50 11.15 -6.68 -7.80
CA ASP A 50 10.66 -7.46 -6.67
C ASP A 50 9.15 -7.25 -6.47
N ASN A 51 8.45 -8.34 -6.19
CA ASN A 51 7.08 -8.29 -5.75
C ASN A 51 7.03 -8.00 -4.24
N VAL A 52 6.09 -7.14 -3.85
CA VAL A 52 5.87 -6.76 -2.45
C VAL A 52 4.41 -6.87 -2.07
N GLU A 53 4.17 -7.25 -0.81
CA GLU A 53 2.87 -7.16 -0.16
C GLU A 53 2.85 -6.00 0.83
N ILE A 54 1.72 -5.29 0.90
CA ILE A 54 1.49 -4.25 1.91
C ILE A 54 0.34 -4.68 2.80
N THR A 55 0.65 -4.97 4.07
CA THR A 55 -0.38 -5.14 5.10
C THR A 55 -0.78 -3.78 5.66
N VAL A 56 -2.08 -3.49 5.61
CA VAL A 56 -2.66 -2.20 6.04
C VAL A 56 -3.39 -2.34 7.37
N LYS A 57 -3.02 -1.50 8.34
CA LYS A 57 -3.77 -1.27 9.59
C LYS A 57 -3.97 0.24 9.79
N TYR A 58 -4.88 0.62 10.67
CA TYR A 58 -5.06 2.03 11.01
C TYR A 58 -3.74 2.62 11.52
N GLY A 59 -3.24 3.67 10.86
CA GLY A 59 -1.97 4.32 11.20
C GLY A 59 -0.69 3.54 10.88
N GLN A 60 -0.77 2.38 10.22
CA GLN A 60 0.40 1.52 9.97
C GLN A 60 0.33 0.81 8.62
N LEU A 61 1.46 0.85 7.90
CA LEU A 61 1.71 0.06 6.70
C LEU A 61 2.95 -0.81 6.95
N ILE A 62 2.86 -2.10 6.69
CA ILE A 62 3.98 -3.04 6.73
C ILE A 62 4.22 -3.51 5.30
N VAL A 63 5.41 -3.25 4.78
CA VAL A 63 5.82 -3.66 3.42
C VAL A 63 6.77 -4.84 3.54
N THR A 64 6.49 -5.92 2.81
CA THR A 64 7.29 -7.15 2.86
C THR A 64 7.47 -7.72 1.47
N LYS A 65 8.66 -8.27 1.18
CA LYS A 65 8.92 -8.93 -0.10
C LYS A 65 8.16 -10.25 -0.17
N ILE A 66 7.70 -10.61 -1.36
CA ILE A 66 7.06 -11.89 -1.62
C ILE A 66 7.71 -12.55 -2.83
N GLU A 67 7.87 -13.86 -2.78
CA GLU A 67 8.43 -14.65 -3.88
C GLU A 67 7.39 -14.91 -4.98
N GLU A 68 6.12 -15.05 -4.58
CA GLU A 68 5.01 -15.31 -5.49
C GLU A 68 3.84 -14.37 -5.20
N ILE A 69 3.23 -13.84 -6.26
CA ILE A 69 1.94 -13.15 -6.15
C ILE A 69 0.87 -14.23 -6.08
N LYS A 70 0.53 -14.68 -4.88
CA LYS A 70 -0.66 -15.51 -4.70
C LYS A 70 -1.90 -14.67 -5.03
N PRO A 71 -2.88 -15.20 -5.76
CA PRO A 71 -4.13 -14.49 -5.97
C PRO A 71 -4.74 -14.20 -4.60
N VAL A 72 -4.80 -12.91 -4.25
CA VAL A 72 -5.42 -12.46 -3.00
C VAL A 72 -6.83 -13.04 -2.95
N ASP A 73 -7.16 -13.78 -1.89
CA ASP A 73 -8.51 -14.29 -1.64
C ASP A 73 -9.50 -13.11 -1.73
N LYS A 74 -10.19 -12.99 -2.87
CA LYS A 74 -11.05 -11.84 -3.21
C LYS A 74 -12.14 -11.61 -2.16
N LYS A 75 -12.49 -12.63 -1.36
CA LYS A 75 -13.46 -12.53 -0.26
C LYS A 75 -13.01 -11.61 0.88
N ARG A 76 -11.70 -11.44 1.13
CA ARG A 76 -11.18 -10.59 2.23
C ARG A 76 -10.91 -9.14 1.79
N TYR A 77 -10.47 -8.93 0.55
CA TYR A 77 -10.11 -7.60 0.03
C TYR A 77 -11.34 -6.69 -0.21
N VAL A 78 -12.50 -7.29 -0.52
CA VAL A 78 -13.73 -6.56 -0.87
C VAL A 78 -14.58 -6.18 0.37
N LYS A 79 -14.14 -6.45 1.62
CA LYS A 79 -14.95 -6.13 2.81
C LYS A 79 -14.58 -4.84 3.56
N ARG A 80 -13.40 -4.26 3.37
CA ARG A 80 -12.95 -3.07 4.16
C ARG A 80 -12.76 -1.79 3.36
N PHE A 81 -12.70 -1.83 2.03
CA PHE A 81 -12.57 -0.63 1.18
C PHE A 81 -13.83 -0.28 0.38
N THR A 82 -14.95 -0.95 0.64
CA THR A 82 -16.27 -0.72 0.01
C THR A 82 -17.37 -0.50 1.06
N GLN A 83 -17.08 0.12 2.21
CA GLN A 83 -18.16 0.70 3.02
C GLN A 83 -18.61 2.04 2.43
N LYS A 84 -19.37 1.96 1.33
CA LYS A 84 -20.54 2.80 1.00
C LYS A 84 -20.94 2.62 -0.47
N ARG A 85 -21.72 1.58 -0.74
CA ARG A 85 -22.96 1.68 -1.54
C ARG A 85 -23.57 0.30 -1.70
N PHE A 86 -24.57 0.02 -0.88
CA PHE A 86 -25.80 -0.64 -1.34
C PHE A 86 -26.93 -0.01 -0.53
N ARG A 87 -27.70 0.88 -1.17
CA ARG A 87 -29.10 1.09 -0.82
C ARG A 87 -29.84 0.20 -1.80
N VAL A 88 -30.35 -0.90 -1.29
CA VAL A 88 -31.38 -1.70 -1.97
C VAL A 88 -32.67 -0.99 -1.59
N GLU A 89 -33.44 -0.53 -2.57
CA GLU A 89 -34.82 -0.13 -2.33
C GLU A 89 -35.67 -1.36 -2.65
N ASP A 90 -36.28 -1.92 -1.61
CA ASP A 90 -37.36 -2.91 -1.71
C ASP A 90 -38.63 -2.18 -2.16
N GLY A 91 -39.31 -2.73 -3.18
CA GLY A 91 -40.59 -2.27 -3.71
C GLY A 91 -41.07 -3.19 -4.80
#